data_AF-A0A961ZKG1-F1
#
_entry.id   AF-A0A961ZKG1-F1
#
_cell.length_a   1.000
_cell.length_b   1.000
_cell.length_c   1.000
_cell.angle_alpha   90.00
_cell.angle_beta   90.00
_cell.angle_gamma   90.00
#
_symmetry.space_group_name_H-M   'P 1'
#
loop_
_entity.id
_entity.type
_entity.pdbx_description
1 polymer ?
#
loop_
_entity_poly.entity_id
_entity_poly.type
_entity_poly.pdbx_seq_one_letter_code
_entity_poly.pdbx_strand_id
1 'polypeptide(L)'
;MARQHVIHHDIITPVETATTTPQVLEITFNDLRDALAKGIDDFREMPTHALFLVALYPIAGIMIARFIFGYDMFPLLYPLAAGFALLGPFAAIGLYELSRRREQGLDTTWTHAFDVRHSASFKSILMLGGLLLMMFAVWIAIAHGLYLSSFGPAGHASLSALLHDVLTTSEGQQFLIVGNLIGLGFAIVAMAISAVSFPLLLDRNIGFAAAIATSFRVVLRNPVVMMTWGVIVAVLLALGSLPFFFGLAVVVPVLGHATWHLYRKTLVPDDGPRPAHRSKPRRPRYAAEFPASLFVGSSVDVDDDRSSG
;
A
#
# COMPACT_ATOMS: atom_id res chain seq x y z
N MET A 1 63.12 36.79 -9.11
CA MET A 1 61.85 36.39 -9.75
C MET A 1 61.20 35.32 -8.90
N ALA A 2 60.17 35.69 -8.11
CA ALA A 2 59.48 34.80 -7.17
C ALA A 2 58.19 34.26 -7.82
N ARG A 3 58.03 32.93 -7.84
CA ARG A 3 56.79 32.25 -8.26
C ARG A 3 55.74 32.38 -7.16
N GLN A 4 54.65 33.09 -7.43
CA GLN A 4 53.45 33.04 -6.60
C GLN A 4 52.73 31.69 -6.82
N HIS A 5 52.60 30.92 -5.74
CA HIS A 5 51.69 29.80 -5.65
C HIS A 5 50.27 30.34 -5.48
N VAL A 6 49.43 30.19 -6.51
CA VAL A 6 47.99 30.45 -6.41
C VAL A 6 47.35 29.17 -5.87
N ILE A 7 46.88 29.21 -4.62
CA ILE A 7 46.09 28.13 -4.02
C ILE A 7 44.64 28.29 -4.51
N HIS A 8 44.22 27.41 -5.41
CA HIS A 8 42.81 27.21 -5.74
C HIS A 8 42.09 26.73 -4.48
N HIS A 9 41.35 27.64 -3.85
CA HIS A 9 40.33 27.26 -2.88
C HIS A 9 39.14 26.74 -3.69
N ASP A 10 39.11 25.43 -3.92
CA ASP A 10 37.88 24.76 -4.29
C ASP A 10 36.91 24.94 -3.11
N ILE A 11 36.05 25.95 -3.22
CA ILE A 11 34.89 26.09 -2.35
C ILE A 11 33.99 24.92 -2.72
N ILE A 12 34.17 23.79 -2.01
CA ILE A 12 33.15 22.75 -1.90
C ILE A 12 32.00 23.42 -1.17
N THR A 13 31.12 24.07 -1.93
CA THR A 13 29.77 24.35 -1.46
C THR A 13 29.18 22.99 -1.15
N PRO A 14 28.76 22.72 0.09
CA PRO A 14 27.91 21.57 0.30
C PRO A 14 26.69 21.86 -0.56
N VAL A 15 26.42 20.99 -1.54
CA VAL A 15 25.09 20.91 -2.12
C VAL A 15 24.21 20.49 -0.96
N GLU A 16 23.75 21.47 -0.20
CA GLU A 16 22.58 21.33 0.63
C GLU A 16 21.53 20.80 -0.32
N THR A 17 21.20 19.52 -0.16
CA THR A 17 20.16 18.86 -0.94
C THR A 17 18.88 19.54 -0.51
N ALA A 18 18.61 20.71 -1.12
CA ALA A 18 17.42 21.48 -0.93
C ALA A 18 16.28 20.48 -1.13
N THR A 19 15.67 20.10 -0.02
CA THR A 19 14.61 19.09 -0.02
C THR A 19 13.40 19.86 -0.48
N THR A 20 13.33 20.12 -1.80
CA THR A 20 12.33 21.01 -2.39
C THR A 20 10.98 20.42 -2.08
N THR A 21 10.31 21.05 -1.15
CA THR A 21 9.05 20.57 -0.62
C THR A 21 8.03 20.61 -1.77
N PRO A 22 7.40 19.48 -2.15
CA PRO A 22 6.58 19.43 -3.37
C PRO A 22 5.50 20.52 -3.37
N GLN A 23 5.35 21.19 -4.51
CA GLN A 23 4.30 22.19 -4.70
C GLN A 23 2.96 21.50 -4.90
N VAL A 24 1.98 21.87 -4.07
CA VAL A 24 0.62 21.32 -4.08
C VAL A 24 -0.24 22.08 -5.09
N LEU A 25 -1.01 21.32 -5.87
CA LEU A 25 -1.97 21.82 -6.85
C LEU A 25 -3.39 21.77 -6.29
N GLU A 26 -4.26 22.64 -6.82
CA GLU A 26 -5.71 22.49 -6.65
C GLU A 26 -6.23 21.39 -7.55
N ILE A 27 -7.16 20.58 -7.04
CA ILE A 27 -7.83 19.51 -7.79
C ILE A 27 -9.34 19.71 -7.78
N THR A 28 -10.00 19.16 -8.78
CA THR A 28 -11.46 19.27 -8.97
C THR A 28 -12.17 17.93 -8.79
N PHE A 29 -13.50 17.93 -8.76
CA PHE A 29 -14.26 16.67 -8.78
C PHE A 29 -14.05 15.84 -10.06
N ASN A 30 -13.72 16.49 -11.18
CA ASN A 30 -13.39 15.78 -12.42
C ASN A 30 -12.09 14.99 -12.29
N ASP A 31 -11.15 15.47 -11.47
CA ASP A 31 -9.91 14.75 -11.18
C ASP A 31 -10.16 13.46 -10.40
N LEU A 32 -11.14 13.44 -9.49
CA LEU A 32 -11.56 12.21 -8.81
C LEU A 32 -12.14 11.19 -9.79
N ARG A 33 -12.99 11.65 -10.73
CA ARG A 33 -13.59 10.81 -11.76
C ARG A 33 -12.54 10.23 -12.70
N ASP A 34 -11.62 11.07 -13.17
CA ASP A 34 -10.50 10.64 -14.03
C ASP A 34 -9.58 9.64 -13.30
N ALA A 35 -9.27 9.90 -12.03
CA ALA A 35 -8.46 9.00 -11.21
C ALA A 35 -9.13 7.62 -11.04
N LEU A 36 -10.44 7.59 -10.77
CA LEU A 36 -11.21 6.33 -10.69
C LEU A 36 -11.23 5.60 -12.03
N ALA A 37 -11.48 6.30 -13.14
CA ALA A 37 -11.51 5.71 -14.48
C ALA A 37 -10.16 5.06 -14.81
N LYS A 38 -9.05 5.78 -14.59
CA LYS A 38 -7.70 5.23 -14.77
C LYS A 38 -7.39 4.08 -13.83
N GLY A 39 -7.88 4.13 -12.59
CA GLY A 39 -7.74 3.02 -11.64
C GLY A 39 -8.47 1.75 -12.09
N ILE A 40 -9.64 1.89 -12.71
CA ILE A 40 -10.38 0.78 -13.33
C ILE A 40 -9.64 0.25 -14.55
N ASP A 41 -9.10 1.13 -15.39
CA ASP A 41 -8.33 0.74 -16.57
C ASP A 41 -7.02 0.03 -16.18
N ASP A 42 -6.37 0.43 -15.09
CA ASP A 42 -5.24 -0.25 -14.46
C ASP A 42 -5.60 -1.65 -13.96
N PHE A 43 -6.72 -1.76 -13.26
CA PHE A 43 -7.22 -3.04 -12.78
C PHE A 43 -7.58 -4.01 -13.93
N ARG A 44 -8.07 -3.51 -15.07
CA ARG A 44 -8.41 -4.34 -16.23
C ARG A 44 -7.18 -4.91 -16.93
N GLU A 45 -6.13 -4.12 -17.06
CA GLU A 45 -4.88 -4.55 -17.73
C GLU A 45 -4.00 -5.41 -16.81
N MET A 46 -4.02 -5.18 -15.49
CA MET A 46 -3.14 -5.84 -14.54
C MET A 46 -3.94 -6.80 -13.64
N PRO A 47 -3.64 -8.12 -13.59
CA PRO A 47 -4.41 -9.09 -12.82
C PRO A 47 -4.13 -9.02 -11.31
N THR A 48 -4.37 -7.86 -10.70
CA THR A 48 -4.05 -7.56 -9.30
C THR A 48 -5.06 -8.13 -8.30
N HIS A 49 -6.22 -8.60 -8.76
CA HIS A 49 -7.22 -9.26 -7.91
C HIS A 49 -6.66 -10.51 -7.21
N ALA A 50 -5.81 -11.30 -7.89
CA ALA A 50 -5.24 -12.52 -7.34
C ALA A 50 -4.38 -12.28 -6.09
N LEU A 51 -3.61 -11.18 -6.05
CA LEU A 51 -2.83 -10.75 -4.88
C LEU A 51 -3.71 -10.57 -3.65
N PHE A 52 -4.84 -9.88 -3.82
CA PHE A 52 -5.73 -9.54 -2.72
C PHE A 52 -6.55 -10.73 -2.26
N LEU A 53 -6.96 -11.62 -3.17
CA LEU A 53 -7.57 -12.90 -2.79
C LEU A 53 -6.60 -13.72 -1.91
N VAL A 54 -5.35 -13.88 -2.34
CA VAL A 54 -4.34 -14.65 -1.58
C VAL A 54 -4.01 -14.00 -0.23
N ALA A 55 -4.05 -12.67 -0.12
CA ALA A 55 -3.81 -11.97 1.14
C ALA A 55 -5.02 -12.02 2.09
N LEU A 56 -6.23 -11.82 1.56
CA LEU A 56 -7.45 -11.66 2.34
C LEU A 56 -7.98 -13.00 2.89
N TYR A 57 -7.89 -14.08 2.12
CA TYR A 57 -8.48 -15.37 2.50
C TYR A 57 -7.82 -16.01 3.73
N PRO A 58 -6.48 -16.01 3.88
CA PRO A 58 -5.85 -16.49 5.11
C PRO A 58 -6.28 -15.68 6.33
N ILE A 59 -6.41 -14.36 6.20
CA ILE A 59 -6.86 -13.48 7.31
C ILE A 59 -8.30 -13.85 7.69
N ALA A 60 -9.20 -13.96 6.71
CA ALA A 60 -10.59 -14.38 6.94
C ALA A 60 -10.65 -15.78 7.59
N GLY A 61 -9.83 -16.73 7.12
CA GLY A 61 -9.74 -18.08 7.69
C GLY A 61 -9.27 -18.09 9.15
N ILE A 62 -8.27 -17.27 9.50
CA ILE A 62 -7.81 -17.12 10.90
C ILE A 62 -8.92 -16.51 11.76
N MET A 63 -9.63 -15.49 11.26
CA MET A 63 -10.75 -14.89 11.99
C MET A 63 -11.84 -15.93 12.27
N ILE A 64 -12.28 -16.66 11.24
CA ILE A 64 -13.28 -17.73 11.37
C ILE A 64 -12.81 -18.81 12.35
N ALA A 65 -11.54 -19.23 12.27
CA ALA A 65 -10.98 -20.20 13.20
C ALA A 65 -11.07 -19.69 14.66
N ARG A 66 -10.69 -18.44 14.92
CA ARG A 66 -10.79 -17.84 16.27
C ARG A 66 -12.24 -17.77 16.78
N PHE A 67 -13.21 -17.53 15.91
CA PHE A 67 -14.63 -17.63 16.25
C PHE A 67 -15.01 -19.04 16.68
N ILE A 68 -14.60 -20.05 15.92
CA ILE A 68 -14.93 -21.46 16.19
C ILE A 68 -14.28 -21.93 17.50
N PHE A 69 -13.05 -21.48 17.80
CA PHE A 69 -12.32 -21.86 19.01
C PHE A 69 -12.72 -21.09 20.28
N GLY A 70 -13.85 -20.37 20.27
CA GLY A 70 -14.47 -19.81 21.48
C GLY A 70 -13.84 -18.53 22.02
N TYR A 71 -13.11 -17.78 21.20
CA TYR A 71 -12.74 -16.41 21.58
C TYR A 71 -13.91 -15.46 21.31
N ASP A 72 -14.35 -14.71 22.32
CA ASP A 72 -15.39 -13.67 22.20
C ASP A 72 -14.90 -12.49 21.33
N MET A 73 -14.91 -12.71 20.01
CA MET A 73 -14.47 -11.73 19.01
C MET A 73 -15.64 -10.95 18.41
N PHE A 74 -16.89 -11.26 18.78
CA PHE A 74 -18.08 -10.59 18.22
C PHE A 74 -18.01 -9.06 18.29
N PRO A 75 -17.59 -8.44 19.42
CA PRO A 75 -17.50 -6.98 19.52
C PRO A 75 -16.45 -6.38 18.60
N LEU A 76 -15.43 -7.17 18.22
CA LEU A 76 -14.29 -6.72 17.43
C LEU A 76 -14.51 -6.92 15.92
N LEU A 77 -15.56 -7.64 15.48
CA LEU A 77 -15.86 -7.82 14.06
C LEU A 77 -16.01 -6.51 13.32
N TYR A 78 -16.88 -5.65 13.84
CA TYR A 78 -17.16 -4.36 13.20
C TYR A 78 -15.91 -3.46 13.22
N PRO A 79 -15.21 -3.24 14.35
CA PRO A 79 -13.97 -2.48 14.38
C PRO A 79 -12.85 -3.04 13.50
N LEU A 80 -12.69 -4.36 13.41
CA LEU A 80 -11.70 -4.99 12.53
C LEU A 80 -12.05 -4.74 11.05
N ALA A 81 -13.32 -4.91 10.68
CA ALA A 81 -13.79 -4.68 9.32
C ALA A 81 -13.68 -3.20 8.91
N ALA A 82 -14.18 -2.29 9.75
CA ALA A 82 -14.11 -0.85 9.50
C ALA A 82 -12.66 -0.33 9.54
N GLY A 83 -11.85 -0.85 10.47
CA GLY A 83 -10.46 -0.45 10.64
C GLY A 83 -9.54 -0.86 9.49
N PHE A 84 -9.96 -1.80 8.63
CA PHE A 84 -9.23 -2.15 7.41
C PHE A 84 -8.90 -0.93 6.53
N ALA A 85 -9.79 0.07 6.51
CA ALA A 85 -9.59 1.31 5.77
C ALA A 85 -8.34 2.09 6.22
N LEU A 86 -7.94 1.99 7.49
CA LEU A 86 -6.73 2.65 8.03
C LEU A 86 -5.45 2.03 7.45
N LEU A 87 -5.47 0.73 7.15
CA LEU A 87 -4.32 0.00 6.61
C LEU A 87 -4.31 -0.04 5.08
N GLY A 88 -5.43 0.28 4.43
CA GLY A 88 -5.60 0.25 2.98
C GLY A 88 -4.47 0.94 2.20
N PRO A 89 -4.07 2.17 2.55
CA PRO A 89 -2.99 2.86 1.83
C PRO A 89 -1.63 2.14 1.90
N PHE A 90 -1.34 1.44 3.01
CA PHE A 90 -0.15 0.60 3.13
C PHE A 90 -0.29 -0.70 2.33
N ALA A 91 -1.45 -1.35 2.39
CA ALA A 91 -1.72 -2.57 1.61
C ALA A 91 -1.66 -2.32 0.09
N ALA A 92 -1.95 -1.11 -0.36
CA ALA A 92 -1.95 -0.71 -1.76
C ALA A 92 -0.57 -0.29 -2.32
N ILE A 93 0.51 -0.32 -1.53
CA ILE A 93 1.85 0.09 -1.99
C ILE A 93 2.28 -0.62 -3.27
N GLY A 94 2.05 -1.94 -3.36
CA GLY A 94 2.39 -2.71 -4.56
C GLY A 94 1.59 -2.29 -5.79
N LEU A 95 0.35 -1.80 -5.60
CA LEU A 95 -0.50 -1.31 -6.69
C LEU A 95 0.00 0.05 -7.20
N TYR A 96 0.44 0.92 -6.29
CA TYR A 96 1.07 2.19 -6.66
C TYR A 96 2.30 1.94 -7.55
N GLU A 97 3.11 0.94 -7.21
CA GLU A 97 4.28 0.56 -8.01
C GLU A 97 3.91 0.08 -9.40
N LEU A 98 2.86 -0.74 -9.51
CA LEU A 98 2.39 -1.24 -10.80
C LEU A 98 1.81 -0.12 -11.67
N SER A 99 1.00 0.78 -11.12
CA SER A 99 0.50 1.96 -11.85
C SER A 99 1.64 2.88 -12.29
N ARG A 100 2.62 3.13 -11.41
CA ARG A 100 3.83 3.92 -11.74
C ARG A 100 4.59 3.32 -12.92
N ARG A 101 4.79 2.01 -12.91
CA ARG A 101 5.48 1.28 -14.00
C ARG A 101 4.71 1.34 -15.30
N ARG A 102 3.39 1.17 -15.24
CA ARG A 102 2.53 1.29 -16.40
C ARG A 102 2.62 2.68 -17.05
N GLU A 103 2.57 3.75 -16.24
CA GLU A 103 2.75 5.12 -16.74
C GLU A 103 4.12 5.36 -17.40
N GLN A 104 5.14 4.59 -17.02
CA GLN A 104 6.48 4.65 -17.57
C GLN A 104 6.70 3.71 -18.77
N GLY A 105 5.68 2.95 -19.18
CA GLY A 105 5.79 1.94 -20.24
C GLY A 105 6.70 0.76 -19.86
N LEU A 106 6.89 0.51 -18.56
CA LEU A 106 7.69 -0.61 -18.04
C LEU A 106 6.83 -1.88 -17.88
N ASP A 107 7.50 -3.01 -17.70
CA ASP A 107 6.84 -4.30 -17.41
C ASP A 107 6.03 -4.23 -16.09
N THR A 108 4.76 -4.62 -16.16
CA THR A 108 3.76 -4.59 -15.09
C THR A 108 3.47 -5.98 -14.51
N THR A 109 4.32 -6.97 -14.77
CA THR A 109 4.21 -8.30 -14.15
C THR A 109 4.13 -8.17 -12.62
N TRP A 110 3.20 -8.90 -12.00
CA TRP A 110 2.87 -8.75 -10.57
C TRP A 110 4.05 -8.93 -9.61
N THR A 111 5.10 -9.67 -9.98
CA THR A 111 6.34 -9.80 -9.20
C THR A 111 6.99 -8.45 -8.89
N HIS A 112 6.75 -7.46 -9.74
CA HIS A 112 7.28 -6.11 -9.58
C HIS A 112 6.56 -5.28 -8.50
N ALA A 113 5.40 -5.72 -8.00
CA ALA A 113 4.77 -5.11 -6.82
C ALA A 113 5.70 -5.15 -5.59
N PHE A 114 6.61 -6.13 -5.52
CA PHE A 114 7.59 -6.27 -4.44
C PHE A 114 8.84 -5.42 -4.63
N ASP A 115 8.99 -4.74 -5.77
CA ASP A 115 10.17 -3.95 -6.04
C ASP A 115 10.25 -2.66 -5.21
N VAL A 116 9.17 -2.31 -4.50
CA VAL A 116 9.17 -1.24 -3.49
C VAL A 116 10.29 -1.39 -2.44
N ARG A 117 10.76 -2.60 -2.18
CA ARG A 117 11.92 -2.86 -1.29
C ARG A 117 13.22 -2.18 -1.75
N HIS A 118 13.29 -1.81 -3.03
CA HIS A 118 14.43 -1.10 -3.62
C HIS A 118 14.21 0.42 -3.67
N SER A 119 13.08 0.94 -3.17
CA SER A 119 12.84 2.38 -3.07
C SER A 119 13.87 3.03 -2.15
N ALA A 120 14.41 4.18 -2.57
CA ALA A 120 15.30 5.00 -1.73
C ALA A 120 14.63 5.40 -0.41
N SER A 121 13.31 5.52 -0.39
CA SER A 121 12.51 5.89 0.78
C SER A 121 11.88 4.69 1.51
N PHE A 122 12.37 3.45 1.29
CA PHE A 122 11.81 2.25 1.91
C PHE A 122 11.69 2.32 3.44
N LYS A 123 12.68 2.88 4.13
CA LYS A 123 12.62 3.11 5.59
C LYS A 123 11.45 4.01 5.99
N SER A 124 11.23 5.10 5.25
CA SER A 124 10.10 6.02 5.47
C SER A 124 8.75 5.34 5.24
N ILE A 125 8.67 4.46 4.23
CA ILE A 125 7.47 3.64 3.96
C ILE A 125 7.17 2.72 5.14
N LEU A 126 8.19 2.05 5.71
CA LEU A 126 8.03 1.21 6.90
C LEU A 126 7.61 2.02 8.12
N MET A 127 8.21 3.19 8.35
CA MET A 127 7.81 4.07 9.46
C MET A 127 6.36 4.52 9.35
N LEU A 128 5.90 4.87 8.15
CA LEU A 128 4.52 5.25 7.89
C LEU A 128 3.55 4.07 8.04
N GLY A 129 3.93 2.89 7.54
CA GLY A 129 3.18 1.66 7.79
C GLY A 129 3.06 1.35 9.28
N GLY A 130 4.15 1.47 10.03
CA GLY A 130 4.17 1.31 11.48
C GLY A 130 3.29 2.32 12.22
N LEU A 131 3.28 3.59 11.79
CA LEU A 131 2.39 4.61 12.32
C LEU A 131 0.91 4.25 12.11
N LEU A 132 0.54 3.81 10.90
CA LEU A 132 -0.84 3.39 10.62
C LEU A 132 -1.22 2.11 11.38
N LEU A 133 -0.29 1.18 11.56
CA LEU A 133 -0.51 -0.03 12.36
C LEU A 133 -0.70 0.30 13.84
N MET A 134 0.10 1.21 14.40
CA MET A 134 -0.07 1.71 15.77
C MET A 134 -1.43 2.39 15.93
N MET A 135 -1.80 3.25 14.99
CA MET A 135 -3.11 3.91 14.99
C MET A 135 -4.26 2.91 14.90
N PHE A 136 -4.12 1.86 14.08
CA PHE A 136 -5.09 0.75 14.01
C PHE A 136 -5.18 -0.01 15.35
N ALA A 137 -4.06 -0.27 16.03
CA ALA A 137 -4.06 -0.90 17.34
C ALA A 137 -4.76 -0.04 18.41
N VAL A 138 -4.50 1.28 18.41
CA VAL A 138 -5.20 2.24 19.28
C VAL A 138 -6.70 2.28 18.96
N TRP A 139 -7.07 2.28 17.69
CA TRP A 139 -8.46 2.19 17.23
C TRP A 139 -9.17 0.96 17.80
N ILE A 140 -8.56 -0.23 17.67
CA ILE A 140 -9.12 -1.47 18.22
C ILE A 140 -9.26 -1.41 19.74
N ALA A 141 -8.25 -0.87 20.44
CA ALA A 141 -8.29 -0.71 21.89
C ALA A 141 -9.42 0.23 22.34
N ILE A 142 -9.62 1.37 21.66
CA ILE A 142 -10.70 2.30 21.96
C ILE A 142 -12.06 1.68 21.64
N ALA A 143 -12.21 1.00 20.51
CA ALA A 143 -13.46 0.34 20.16
C ALA A 143 -13.84 -0.76 21.16
N HIS A 144 -12.87 -1.54 21.62
CA HIS A 144 -13.07 -2.52 22.67
C HIS A 144 -13.41 -1.88 24.02
N GLY A 145 -12.72 -0.79 24.39
CA GLY A 145 -13.01 -0.04 25.61
C GLY A 145 -14.41 0.56 25.61
N LEU A 146 -14.86 1.10 24.47
CA LEU A 146 -16.22 1.62 24.29
C LEU A 146 -17.28 0.50 24.39
N TYR A 147 -16.97 -0.68 23.88
CA TYR A 147 -17.84 -1.84 24.03
C TYR A 147 -17.97 -2.23 25.51
N LEU A 148 -16.84 -2.37 26.22
CA LEU A 148 -16.83 -2.72 27.65
C LEU A 148 -17.55 -1.67 28.51
N SER A 149 -17.43 -0.38 28.19
CA SER A 149 -18.14 0.67 28.92
C SER A 149 -19.66 0.64 28.70
N SER A 150 -20.10 0.13 27.56
CA SER A 150 -21.53 0.12 27.17
C SER A 150 -22.24 -1.18 27.59
N PHE A 151 -21.57 -2.32 27.46
CA PHE A 151 -22.18 -3.65 27.65
C PHE A 151 -21.54 -4.49 28.76
N GLY A 152 -20.44 -4.01 29.36
CA GLY A 152 -19.72 -4.74 30.39
C GLY A 152 -18.88 -5.92 29.86
N PRO A 153 -18.20 -6.65 30.76
CA PRO A 153 -17.25 -7.70 30.39
C PRO A 153 -17.91 -9.06 30.09
N ALA A 154 -19.20 -9.23 30.38
CA ALA A 154 -19.89 -10.52 30.27
C ALA A 154 -20.07 -11.02 28.83
N GLY A 155 -19.77 -10.19 27.83
CA GLY A 155 -19.90 -10.56 26.42
C GLY A 155 -21.36 -10.73 25.98
N HIS A 156 -21.57 -11.06 24.71
CA HIS A 156 -22.88 -11.49 24.22
C HIS A 156 -22.78 -12.95 23.79
N ALA A 157 -23.81 -13.75 24.11
CA ALA A 157 -23.83 -15.19 23.82
C ALA A 157 -23.81 -15.53 22.31
N SER A 158 -24.15 -14.57 21.44
CA SER A 158 -24.09 -14.74 19.99
C SER A 158 -24.02 -13.39 19.26
N LEU A 159 -23.64 -13.44 17.99
CA LEU A 159 -23.72 -12.28 17.09
C LEU A 159 -25.16 -11.75 16.99
N SER A 160 -26.17 -12.62 17.01
CA SER A 160 -27.57 -12.20 16.93
C SER A 160 -28.03 -11.42 18.16
N ALA A 161 -27.58 -11.82 19.36
CA ALA A 161 -27.84 -11.10 20.60
C ALA A 161 -27.17 -9.73 20.59
N LEU A 162 -25.89 -9.67 20.17
CA LEU A 162 -25.19 -8.40 20.00
C LEU A 162 -25.91 -7.46 19.03
N LEU A 163 -26.33 -7.96 17.86
CA LEU A 163 -27.04 -7.15 16.87
C LEU A 163 -28.40 -6.67 17.39
N HIS A 164 -29.14 -7.52 18.10
CA HIS A 164 -30.40 -7.13 18.71
C HIS A 164 -30.19 -5.98 19.70
N ASP A 165 -29.24 -6.10 20.62
CA ASP A 165 -29.02 -5.10 21.66
C ASP A 165 -28.49 -3.80 21.07
N VAL A 166 -27.54 -3.89 20.14
CA VAL A 166 -26.96 -2.74 19.44
C VAL A 166 -28.02 -1.93 18.66
N LEU A 167 -29.01 -2.58 18.05
CA LEU A 167 -30.02 -1.92 17.20
C LEU A 167 -31.27 -1.47 17.97
N THR A 168 -31.66 -2.19 19.03
CA THR A 168 -32.95 -1.99 19.70
C THR A 168 -32.85 -1.23 21.02
N THR A 169 -31.68 -1.22 21.66
CA THR A 169 -31.49 -0.55 22.96
C THR A 169 -30.95 0.88 22.80
N SER A 170 -31.25 1.74 23.77
CA SER A 170 -30.74 3.12 23.80
C SER A 170 -29.22 3.13 23.95
N GLU A 171 -28.70 2.25 24.81
CA GLU A 171 -27.27 2.05 25.07
C GLU A 171 -26.55 1.60 23.78
N GLY A 172 -27.14 0.66 23.04
CA GLY A 172 -26.64 0.19 21.76
C GLY A 172 -26.60 1.24 20.67
N GLN A 173 -27.63 2.09 20.58
CA GLN A 173 -27.67 3.19 19.63
C GLN A 173 -26.64 4.28 19.97
N GLN A 174 -26.48 4.60 21.26
CA GLN A 174 -25.42 5.51 21.71
C GLN A 174 -24.02 4.94 21.41
N PHE A 175 -23.81 3.65 21.67
CA PHE A 175 -22.58 2.94 21.31
C PHE A 175 -22.28 3.06 19.81
N LEU A 176 -23.27 2.86 18.93
CA LEU A 176 -23.11 3.02 17.49
C LEU A 176 -22.73 4.45 17.09
N ILE A 177 -23.45 5.45 17.60
CA ILE A 177 -23.21 6.85 17.23
C ILE A 177 -21.81 7.27 17.68
N VAL A 178 -21.47 7.04 18.95
CA VAL A 178 -20.17 7.40 19.52
C VAL A 178 -19.05 6.64 18.83
N GLY A 179 -19.22 5.33 18.62
CA GLY A 179 -18.23 4.49 17.93
C GLY A 179 -17.95 4.96 16.50
N ASN A 180 -19.00 5.33 15.75
CA ASN A 180 -18.85 5.86 14.39
C ASN A 180 -18.20 7.26 14.37
N LEU A 181 -18.50 8.13 15.34
CA LEU A 181 -17.85 9.44 15.43
C LEU A 181 -16.35 9.32 15.74
N ILE A 182 -15.98 8.41 16.66
CA ILE A 182 -14.58 8.09 16.94
C ILE A 182 -13.92 7.54 15.66
N GLY A 183 -14.58 6.59 14.98
CA GLY A 183 -14.08 6.00 13.74
C GLY A 183 -13.89 7.00 12.62
N LEU A 184 -14.82 7.94 12.47
CA LEU A 184 -14.71 9.04 11.52
C LEU A 184 -13.48 9.90 11.84
N GLY A 185 -13.21 10.21 13.11
CA GLY A 185 -12.00 10.92 13.52
C GLY A 185 -10.72 10.18 13.12
N PHE A 186 -10.63 8.88 13.42
CA PHE A 186 -9.51 8.03 12.99
C PHE A 186 -9.37 7.99 11.47
N ALA A 187 -10.46 7.85 10.73
CA ALA A 187 -10.46 7.82 9.28
C ALA A 187 -9.97 9.14 8.67
N ILE A 188 -10.41 10.29 9.20
CA ILE A 188 -9.95 11.62 8.76
C ILE A 188 -8.45 11.78 9.02
N VAL A 189 -7.97 11.41 10.20
CA VAL A 189 -6.54 11.48 10.55
C VAL A 189 -5.72 10.56 9.65
N ALA A 190 -6.16 9.31 9.46
CA ALA A 190 -5.53 8.34 8.57
C ALA A 190 -5.44 8.87 7.13
N MET A 191 -6.54 9.43 6.61
CA MET A 191 -6.62 10.05 5.30
C MET A 191 -5.64 11.22 5.21
N ALA A 192 -5.65 12.14 6.16
CA ALA A 192 -4.77 13.31 6.16
C ALA A 192 -3.29 12.93 6.18
N ILE A 193 -2.92 11.89 6.93
CA ILE A 193 -1.54 11.40 7.03
C ILE A 193 -1.10 10.64 5.77
N SER A 194 -1.98 9.85 5.14
CA SER A 194 -1.57 8.81 4.19
C SER A 194 -2.07 8.99 2.76
N ALA A 195 -3.06 9.84 2.50
CA ALA A 195 -3.74 9.96 1.20
C ALA A 195 -2.78 10.09 0.00
N VAL A 196 -1.68 10.83 0.17
CA VAL A 196 -0.63 10.94 -0.85
C VAL A 196 0.75 10.52 -0.37
N SER A 197 0.94 10.23 0.92
CA SER A 197 2.27 9.97 1.49
C SER A 197 2.93 8.71 0.93
N PHE A 198 2.22 7.60 0.81
CA PHE A 198 2.78 6.37 0.23
C PHE A 198 3.14 6.50 -1.26
N PRO A 199 2.24 6.94 -2.15
CA PRO A 199 2.60 7.11 -3.56
C PRO A 199 3.72 8.16 -3.73
N LEU A 200 3.75 9.21 -2.90
CA LEU A 200 4.84 10.20 -2.91
C LEU A 200 6.18 9.60 -2.46
N LEU A 201 6.23 8.82 -1.39
CA LEU A 201 7.44 8.12 -0.93
C LEU A 201 7.91 7.07 -1.93
N LEU A 202 7.00 6.54 -2.75
CA LEU A 202 7.36 5.62 -3.83
C LEU A 202 7.89 6.37 -5.05
N ASP A 203 7.25 7.47 -5.44
CA ASP A 203 7.59 8.26 -6.62
C ASP A 203 8.87 9.09 -6.44
N ARG A 204 9.07 9.66 -5.24
CA ARG A 204 10.16 10.61 -4.95
C ARG A 204 10.99 10.18 -3.75
N ASN A 205 12.30 10.49 -3.81
CA ASN A 205 13.22 10.27 -2.70
C ASN A 205 13.05 11.36 -1.63
N ILE A 206 11.97 11.28 -0.85
CA ILE A 206 11.71 12.18 0.27
C ILE A 206 11.61 11.44 1.61
N GLY A 207 11.82 12.19 2.69
CA GLY A 207 11.72 11.68 4.06
C GLY A 207 10.29 11.52 4.56
N PHE A 208 10.14 10.68 5.59
CA PHE A 208 8.89 10.39 6.28
C PHE A 208 8.09 11.64 6.69
N ALA A 209 8.73 12.59 7.39
CA ALA A 209 8.06 13.81 7.87
C ALA A 209 7.59 14.71 6.72
N ALA A 210 8.40 14.85 5.66
CA ALA A 210 8.06 15.65 4.48
C ALA A 210 6.87 15.05 3.71
N ALA A 211 6.77 13.73 3.65
CA ALA A 211 5.64 13.05 3.02
C ALA A 211 4.33 13.35 3.76
N ILE A 212 4.31 13.16 5.09
CA ILE A 212 3.14 13.46 5.93
C ILE A 212 2.76 14.94 5.82
N ALA A 213 3.72 15.85 5.96
CA ALA A 213 3.47 17.29 5.85
C ALA A 213 2.90 17.66 4.46
N THR A 214 3.35 17.00 3.40
CA THR A 214 2.80 17.19 2.05
C THR A 214 1.37 16.67 1.95
N SER A 215 1.07 15.52 2.56
CA SER A 215 -0.29 14.98 2.60
C SER A 215 -1.27 15.90 3.34
N PHE A 216 -0.87 16.45 4.49
CA PHE A 216 -1.65 17.49 5.16
C PHE A 216 -1.85 18.72 4.28
N ARG A 217 -0.81 19.22 3.60
CA ARG A 217 -0.94 20.37 2.70
C ARG A 217 -1.89 20.08 1.54
N VAL A 218 -1.87 18.87 0.96
CA VAL A 218 -2.82 18.45 -0.08
C VAL A 218 -4.25 18.48 0.43
N VAL A 219 -4.50 17.89 1.61
CA VAL A 219 -5.85 17.84 2.20
C VAL A 219 -6.34 19.23 2.60
N LEU A 220 -5.51 20.05 3.22
CA LEU A 220 -5.88 21.42 3.64
C LEU A 220 -6.08 22.36 2.45
N ARG A 221 -5.36 22.15 1.34
CA ARG A 221 -5.52 22.94 0.12
C ARG A 221 -6.79 22.55 -0.65
N ASN A 222 -7.22 21.29 -0.53
CA ASN A 222 -8.35 20.70 -1.27
C ASN A 222 -9.37 20.00 -0.35
N PRO A 223 -9.89 20.65 0.72
CA PRO A 223 -10.59 19.95 1.79
C PRO A 223 -11.86 19.26 1.29
N VAL A 224 -12.70 19.94 0.51
CA VAL A 224 -13.96 19.38 0.01
C VAL A 224 -13.72 18.19 -0.92
N VAL A 225 -12.76 18.32 -1.85
CA VAL A 225 -12.45 17.27 -2.82
C VAL A 225 -11.82 16.06 -2.15
N MET A 226 -10.91 16.27 -1.19
CA MET A 226 -10.27 15.17 -0.45
C MET A 226 -11.21 14.49 0.54
N MET A 227 -12.14 15.23 1.17
CA MET A 227 -13.20 14.60 1.97
C MET A 227 -14.15 13.79 1.10
N THR A 228 -14.48 14.28 -0.10
CA THR A 228 -15.27 13.51 -1.07
C THR A 228 -14.55 12.23 -1.49
N TRP A 229 -13.24 12.30 -1.74
CA TRP A 229 -12.42 11.12 -1.96
C TRP A 229 -12.49 10.13 -0.80
N GLY A 230 -12.38 10.62 0.45
CA GLY A 230 -12.52 9.79 1.63
C GLY A 230 -13.89 9.11 1.75
N VAL A 231 -14.97 9.81 1.41
CA VAL A 231 -16.32 9.22 1.34
C VAL A 231 -16.41 8.16 0.26
N ILE A 232 -15.84 8.40 -0.93
CA ILE A 232 -15.79 7.40 -2.02
C ILE A 232 -15.08 6.13 -1.54
N VAL A 233 -13.91 6.27 -0.92
CA VAL A 233 -13.14 5.14 -0.35
C VAL A 233 -13.98 4.39 0.68
N ALA A 234 -14.58 5.10 1.65
CA ALA A 234 -15.38 4.48 2.71
C ALA A 234 -16.59 3.71 2.16
N VAL A 235 -17.35 4.32 1.23
CA VAL A 235 -18.53 3.70 0.61
C VAL A 235 -18.12 2.48 -0.21
N LEU A 236 -17.08 2.58 -1.03
CA LEU A 236 -16.62 1.45 -1.84
C LEU A 236 -16.11 0.29 -0.98
N LEU A 237 -15.36 0.57 0.08
CA LEU A 237 -14.90 -0.46 1.02
C LEU A 237 -16.08 -1.10 1.76
N ALA A 238 -17.08 -0.33 2.19
CA ALA A 238 -18.29 -0.86 2.80
C ALA A 238 -19.05 -1.79 1.83
N LEU A 239 -19.32 -1.33 0.60
CA LEU A 239 -19.98 -2.13 -0.43
C LEU A 239 -19.19 -3.38 -0.81
N GLY A 240 -17.86 -3.27 -0.94
CA GLY A 240 -16.97 -4.40 -1.23
C GLY A 240 -16.88 -5.41 -0.09
N SER A 241 -17.18 -4.99 1.15
CA SER A 241 -17.20 -5.87 2.33
C SER A 241 -18.51 -6.66 2.46
N LEU A 242 -19.64 -6.16 1.93
CA LEU A 242 -20.95 -6.82 1.99
C LEU A 242 -20.96 -8.28 1.49
N PRO A 243 -20.35 -8.63 0.34
CA PRO A 243 -20.26 -10.02 -0.09
C PRO A 243 -19.13 -10.74 0.67
N PHE A 244 -19.20 -10.81 2.00
CA PHE A 244 -18.22 -11.49 2.87
C PHE A 244 -16.75 -11.14 2.53
N PHE A 245 -16.48 -9.86 2.30
CA PHE A 245 -15.17 -9.33 1.88
C PHE A 245 -14.66 -9.77 0.50
N PHE A 246 -15.36 -10.65 -0.25
CA PHE A 246 -14.94 -11.04 -1.60
C PHE A 246 -14.85 -9.84 -2.56
N GLY A 247 -15.73 -8.84 -2.39
CA GLY A 247 -15.72 -7.62 -3.21
C GLY A 247 -14.48 -6.75 -2.99
N LEU A 248 -13.79 -6.88 -1.85
CA LEU A 248 -12.55 -6.16 -1.59
C LEU A 248 -11.41 -6.59 -2.52
N ALA A 249 -11.46 -7.82 -3.05
CA ALA A 249 -10.51 -8.28 -4.06
C ALA A 249 -10.59 -7.50 -5.39
N VAL A 250 -11.68 -6.75 -5.60
CA VAL A 250 -11.84 -5.84 -6.74
C VAL A 250 -11.68 -4.39 -6.28
N VAL A 251 -12.38 -4.01 -5.21
CA VAL A 251 -12.41 -2.63 -4.72
C VAL A 251 -11.04 -2.13 -4.31
N VAL A 252 -10.26 -2.92 -3.55
CA VAL A 252 -8.96 -2.47 -3.05
C VAL A 252 -7.95 -2.27 -4.19
N PRO A 253 -7.81 -3.18 -5.16
CA PRO A 253 -7.05 -2.93 -6.38
C PRO A 253 -7.41 -1.65 -7.11
N VAL A 254 -8.70 -1.46 -7.41
CA VAL A 254 -9.19 -0.28 -8.13
C VAL A 254 -8.86 1.00 -7.37
N LEU A 255 -9.12 1.03 -6.06
CA LEU A 255 -8.80 2.17 -5.21
C LEU A 255 -7.30 2.43 -5.11
N GLY A 256 -6.46 1.39 -5.03
CA GLY A 256 -5.01 1.54 -4.99
C GLY A 256 -4.48 2.17 -6.28
N HIS A 257 -4.88 1.66 -7.43
CA HIS A 257 -4.52 2.25 -8.72
C HIS A 257 -5.06 3.68 -8.86
N ALA A 258 -6.33 3.92 -8.51
CA ALA A 258 -6.92 5.25 -8.57
C ALA A 258 -6.21 6.26 -7.64
N THR A 259 -5.77 5.84 -6.46
CA THR A 259 -5.02 6.70 -5.53
C THR A 259 -3.69 7.15 -6.13
N TRP A 260 -3.01 6.29 -6.91
CA TRP A 260 -1.81 6.70 -7.66
C TRP A 260 -2.11 7.83 -8.64
N HIS A 261 -3.16 7.66 -9.45
CA HIS A 261 -3.59 8.67 -10.43
C HIS A 261 -4.05 9.97 -9.79
N LEU A 262 -4.73 9.89 -8.64
CA LEU A 262 -5.10 11.06 -7.86
C LEU A 262 -3.86 11.77 -7.33
N TYR A 263 -2.92 11.05 -6.72
CA TYR A 263 -1.65 11.58 -6.24
C TYR A 263 -0.93 12.40 -7.33
N ARG A 264 -0.81 11.86 -8.55
CA ARG A 264 -0.14 12.51 -9.67
C ARG A 264 -0.75 13.86 -10.06
N LYS A 265 -2.02 14.09 -9.76
CA LYS A 265 -2.73 15.36 -10.01
C LYS A 265 -2.58 16.36 -8.87
N THR A 266 -2.26 15.91 -7.66
CA THR A 266 -2.17 16.78 -6.47
C THR A 266 -0.87 17.56 -6.39
N LEU A 267 0.17 17.18 -7.13
CA LEU A 267 1.50 17.78 -7.05
C LEU A 267 2.04 18.14 -8.43
N VAL A 268 2.83 19.21 -8.49
CA VAL A 268 3.60 19.55 -9.71
C VAL A 268 4.53 18.38 -10.05
N PRO A 269 4.56 17.89 -11.31
CA PRO A 269 5.48 16.86 -11.75
C PRO A 269 6.93 17.22 -11.39
N ASP A 270 7.69 16.23 -10.92
CA ASP A 270 9.13 16.40 -10.73
C ASP A 270 9.84 16.14 -12.06
N ASP A 271 10.59 17.13 -12.56
CA ASP A 271 11.46 17.00 -13.74
C ASP A 271 12.85 16.44 -13.37
N GLY A 272 13.10 16.17 -12.08
CA GLY A 272 14.33 15.53 -11.62
C GLY A 272 14.50 14.12 -12.20
N PRO A 273 15.74 13.60 -12.28
CA PRO A 273 16.00 12.23 -12.72
C PRO A 273 15.22 11.26 -11.85
N ARG A 274 14.17 10.64 -12.39
CA ARG A 274 13.44 9.58 -11.68
C ARG A 274 14.46 8.49 -11.33
N PRO A 275 14.41 7.90 -10.13
CA PRO A 275 15.31 6.81 -9.78
C PRO A 275 15.15 5.72 -10.83
N ALA A 276 16.10 5.63 -11.76
CA ALA A 276 16.08 4.62 -12.79
C ALA A 276 16.14 3.29 -12.05
N HIS A 277 15.04 2.55 -12.08
CA HIS A 277 15.03 1.20 -11.58
C HIS A 277 16.09 0.47 -12.41
N ARG A 278 17.26 0.20 -11.83
CA ARG A 278 18.22 -0.73 -12.42
C ARG A 278 17.59 -2.11 -12.33
N SER A 279 16.60 -2.38 -13.18
CA SER A 279 16.36 -3.74 -13.63
C SER A 279 17.67 -4.16 -14.26
N LYS A 280 18.45 -4.99 -13.56
CA LYS A 280 19.60 -5.65 -14.20
C LYS A 280 19.04 -6.24 -15.50
N PRO A 281 19.54 -5.86 -16.68
CA PRO A 281 19.07 -6.47 -17.92
C PRO A 281 19.26 -7.97 -17.74
N ARG A 282 18.17 -8.73 -17.71
CA ARG A 282 18.26 -10.19 -17.85
C ARG A 282 18.89 -10.36 -19.22
N ARG A 283 20.15 -10.80 -19.25
CA ARG A 283 20.76 -11.27 -20.50
C ARG A 283 19.76 -12.28 -21.09
N PRO A 284 19.39 -12.17 -22.37
CA PRO A 284 18.68 -13.24 -23.04
C PRO A 284 19.51 -14.49 -22.82
N ARG A 285 18.98 -15.50 -22.12
CA ARG A 285 19.59 -16.83 -22.11
C ARG A 285 19.44 -17.35 -23.52
N TYR A 286 20.47 -17.15 -24.33
CA TYR A 286 20.55 -17.72 -25.66
C TYR A 286 20.59 -19.24 -25.49
N ALA A 287 19.82 -19.98 -26.28
CA ALA A 287 19.79 -21.45 -26.26
C ALA A 287 21.18 -22.10 -26.50
N ALA A 288 22.18 -21.30 -26.88
CA ALA A 288 23.58 -21.70 -27.02
C ALA A 288 24.34 -21.88 -25.69
N GLU A 289 23.78 -21.53 -24.53
CA GLU A 289 24.36 -21.87 -23.20
C GLU A 289 24.08 -23.32 -22.77
N PHE A 290 23.53 -24.17 -23.64
CA PHE A 290 23.46 -25.62 -23.40
C PHE A 290 24.89 -26.19 -23.28
N PRO A 291 25.25 -26.89 -22.18
CA PRO A 291 26.58 -27.45 -22.04
C PRO A 291 26.82 -28.50 -23.13
N ALA A 292 27.77 -28.24 -24.04
CA ALA A 292 28.24 -29.23 -25.01
C ALA A 292 28.86 -30.48 -24.35
N SER A 293 29.14 -30.42 -23.04
CA SER A 293 29.58 -31.55 -22.23
C SER A 293 28.54 -32.67 -22.09
N LEU A 294 27.29 -32.45 -22.47
CA LEU A 294 26.26 -33.51 -22.53
C LEU A 294 26.37 -34.40 -23.79
N PHE A 295 27.20 -34.04 -24.77
CA PHE A 295 27.33 -34.78 -26.04
C PHE A 295 28.72 -35.41 -26.27
N VAL A 296 29.62 -35.39 -25.28
CA VAL A 296 30.87 -36.16 -25.36
C VAL A 296 30.54 -37.61 -25.01
N GLY A 297 30.18 -38.38 -26.04
CA GLY A 297 30.06 -39.82 -25.95
C GLY A 297 31.38 -40.46 -25.54
N SER A 298 31.29 -41.40 -24.60
CA SER A 298 32.35 -42.32 -24.24
C SER A 298 32.84 -43.08 -25.48
N SER A 299 33.96 -42.64 -26.06
CA SER A 299 34.76 -43.50 -26.93
C SER A 299 35.33 -44.60 -26.04
N VAL A 300 34.74 -45.79 -26.16
CA VAL A 300 35.24 -47.03 -25.60
C VAL A 300 36.65 -47.25 -26.17
N ASP A 301 37.65 -47.23 -25.29
CA ASP A 301 38.99 -47.75 -25.58
C ASP A 301 38.84 -49.26 -25.84
N VAL A 302 39.03 -49.66 -27.08
CA VAL A 302 39.26 -51.06 -27.45
C VAL A 302 40.76 -51.26 -27.45
N ASP A 303 41.28 -51.79 -26.35
CA ASP A 303 42.56 -52.50 -26.31
C ASP A 303 42.48 -53.68 -27.30
N ASP A 304 43.34 -53.68 -28.31
CA ASP A 304 43.70 -54.89 -29.03
C ASP A 304 45.22 -55.02 -29.00
N ASP A 305 45.66 -55.66 -27.92
CA ASP A 305 47.01 -56.16 -27.72
C ASP A 305 47.18 -57.45 -28.52
N ARG A 306 47.85 -57.40 -29.68
CA ARG A 306 48.49 -58.56 -30.33
C ARG A 306 49.59 -58.13 -31.30
N SER A 307 50.84 -58.12 -30.85
CA SER A 307 51.94 -58.91 -31.44
C SER A 307 53.32 -58.46 -30.93
N SER A 308 54.00 -59.30 -30.14
CA SER A 308 55.44 -59.65 -30.24
C SER A 308 55.86 -60.46 -29.00
N GLY A 309 56.00 -61.78 -29.14
CA GLY A 309 56.57 -62.67 -28.11
C GLY A 309 55.87 -64.01 -28.00
#